data_AF-A0A3A3A8F6-F1
#
_entry.id   AF-A0A3A3A8F6-F1
#
_cell.length_a   1.000
_cell.length_b   1.000
_cell.length_c   1.000
_cell.angle_alpha   90.00
_cell.angle_beta   90.00
_cell.angle_gamma   90.00
#
_symmetry.space_group_name_H-M   'P 1'
#
loop_
_entity.id
_entity.type
_entity.pdbx_description
1 polymer ?
#
loop_
_entity_poly.entity_id
_entity_poly.type
_entity_poly.pdbx_seq_one_letter_code
_entity_poly.pdbx_strand_id
1 'polypeptide(L)'
;MWALGVTGTYLGDYFGILMDAPVTGFPFNVTGAPMYWGSTLNFLGVALYTGKVAGILVSALVFVLYWFALQWEDPFTAEIYAKRDRDRAKAQQGHKSL
;
A
#
# COMPACT_ATOMS: atom_id res chain seq x y z
N MET A 1 8.43 2.22 -9.06
CA MET A 1 9.43 1.21 -8.66
C MET A 1 10.66 1.79 -7.96
N TRP A 2 10.93 3.10 -8.01
CA TRP A 2 12.16 3.65 -7.41
C TRP A 2 12.20 3.67 -5.87
N ALA A 3 11.14 4.10 -5.17
CA ALA A 3 11.16 4.17 -3.70
C ALA A 3 10.80 2.85 -3.00
N LEU A 4 9.86 2.09 -3.56
CA LEU A 4 9.43 0.78 -3.01
C LEU A 4 10.32 -0.40 -3.45
N GLY A 5 11.15 -0.23 -4.47
CA GLY A 5 11.87 -1.34 -5.10
C GLY A 5 10.93 -2.41 -5.66
N VAL A 6 11.46 -3.60 -5.93
CA VAL A 6 10.66 -4.75 -6.39
C VAL A 6 9.83 -5.31 -5.23
N THR A 7 10.47 -5.58 -4.09
CA THR A 7 9.81 -6.21 -2.94
C THR A 7 8.67 -5.36 -2.39
N GLY A 8 8.86 -4.06 -2.17
CA GLY A 8 7.79 -3.19 -1.69
C GLY A 8 6.66 -2.98 -2.72
N THR A 9 6.97 -3.02 -4.03
CA THR A 9 5.93 -2.91 -5.08
C THR A 9 5.02 -4.14 -5.10
N TYR A 10 5.54 -5.31 -4.72
CA TYR A 10 4.81 -6.58 -4.74
C TYR A 10 4.51 -7.12 -3.32
N LEU A 11 4.29 -6.24 -2.35
CA LEU A 11 3.84 -6.59 -0.99
C LEU A 11 4.79 -7.57 -0.27
N GLY A 12 6.09 -7.35 -0.40
CA GLY A 12 7.13 -8.18 0.22
C GLY A 12 7.05 -8.22 1.76
N ASP A 13 6.44 -7.20 2.37
CA ASP A 13 6.15 -7.15 3.80
C ASP A 13 5.17 -8.23 4.25
N TYR A 14 4.25 -8.67 3.38
CA TYR A 14 3.36 -9.81 3.67
C TYR A 14 4.14 -11.14 3.76
N PHE A 15 5.33 -11.19 3.15
CA PHE A 15 6.24 -12.33 3.19
C PHE A 15 7.39 -12.14 4.21
N GLY A 16 7.32 -11.12 5.06
CA GLY A 16 8.33 -10.86 6.09
C GLY A 16 9.53 -10.05 5.62
N ILE A 17 9.53 -9.53 4.39
CA ILE A 17 10.55 -8.61 3.87
C ILE A 17 10.10 -7.18 4.12
N LEU A 18 10.29 -6.70 5.36
CA LEU A 18 9.87 -5.36 5.77
C LEU A 18 10.89 -4.30 5.35
N MET A 19 10.40 -3.13 4.93
CA MET A 19 11.27 -1.95 4.75
C MET A 19 11.69 -1.38 6.10
N ASP A 20 12.80 -0.65 6.16
CA ASP A 20 13.24 -0.01 7.41
C ASP A 20 12.33 1.14 7.84
N ALA A 21 11.86 1.94 6.89
CA ALA A 21 10.92 3.04 7.13
C ALA A 21 9.83 3.08 6.04
N PRO A 22 8.61 3.52 6.38
CA PRO A 22 7.57 3.74 5.40
C PRO A 22 7.99 4.82 4.40
N VAL A 23 7.61 4.65 3.13
CA VAL A 23 7.86 5.64 2.09
C VAL A 23 6.90 6.81 2.27
N THR A 24 7.44 8.00 2.55
CA THR A 24 6.65 9.21 2.78
C THR A 24 6.79 10.24 1.64
N GLY A 25 7.57 9.96 0.60
CA GLY A 25 7.71 10.83 -0.56
C GLY A 25 6.51 10.74 -1.51
N PHE A 26 6.44 11.66 -2.48
CA PHE A 26 5.41 11.61 -3.52
C PHE A 26 5.46 10.27 -4.29
N PRO A 27 4.30 9.61 -4.55
CA PRO A 27 2.92 10.04 -4.28
C PRO A 27 2.34 9.65 -2.90
N PHE A 28 3.10 8.97 -2.05
CA PHE A 28 2.65 8.48 -0.72
C PHE A 28 2.39 9.60 0.29
N ASN A 29 2.95 10.79 0.09
CA ASN A 29 2.62 11.97 0.91
C ASN A 29 1.20 12.51 0.69
N VAL A 30 0.56 12.18 -0.44
CA VAL A 30 -0.78 12.67 -0.79
C VAL A 30 -1.85 11.64 -0.44
N THR A 31 -1.56 10.36 -0.64
CA THR A 31 -2.49 9.26 -0.35
C THR A 31 -1.70 8.04 0.11
N GLY A 32 -2.24 7.28 1.06
CA GLY A 32 -1.61 6.05 1.56
C GLY A 32 -1.59 4.91 0.54
N ALA A 33 -2.50 4.95 -0.45
CA ALA A 33 -2.72 3.88 -1.41
C ALA A 33 -2.58 4.36 -2.88
N PRO A 34 -1.49 5.05 -3.27
CA PRO A 34 -1.39 5.72 -4.56
C PRO A 34 -1.49 4.76 -5.75
N MET A 35 -1.13 3.49 -5.58
CA MET A 35 -1.26 2.48 -6.63
C MET A 35 -2.73 2.18 -6.96
N TYR A 36 -3.57 2.04 -5.93
CA TYR A 36 -5.01 1.78 -6.08
C TYR A 36 -5.75 2.97 -6.70
N TRP A 37 -5.45 4.18 -6.22
CA TRP A 37 -6.01 5.41 -6.79
C TRP A 37 -5.53 5.63 -8.23
N GLY A 38 -4.23 5.49 -8.46
CA GLY A 38 -3.63 5.68 -9.78
C GLY A 38 -4.17 4.70 -10.83
N SER A 39 -4.31 3.42 -10.50
CA SER A 39 -4.87 2.42 -11.42
C SER A 39 -6.35 2.66 -11.70
N THR A 40 -7.14 3.03 -10.69
CA THR A 40 -8.55 3.42 -10.87
C THR A 40 -8.69 4.60 -11.83
N LEU A 41 -7.89 5.65 -11.62
CA LEU A 41 -7.89 6.83 -12.48
C LEU A 41 -7.42 6.50 -13.90
N ASN A 42 -6.47 5.57 -14.05
CA ASN A 42 -6.05 5.08 -15.36
C ASN A 42 -7.19 4.36 -16.10
N PHE A 43 -7.92 3.46 -15.43
CA PHE A 43 -9.08 2.78 -16.04
C PHE A 43 -10.19 3.77 -16.40
N LEU A 44 -10.50 4.69 -15.49
CA LEU A 44 -11.50 5.73 -15.74
C LEU A 44 -11.08 6.64 -16.90
N GLY A 45 -9.81 7.04 -16.96
CA GLY A 45 -9.27 7.86 -18.05
C GLY A 45 -9.41 7.20 -19.41
N VAL A 46 -9.09 5.91 -19.53
CA VAL A 46 -9.29 5.15 -20.78
C VAL A 46 -10.77 5.00 -21.11
N ALA A 47 -11.63 4.77 -20.13
CA ALA A 47 -13.07 4.69 -20.34
C ALA A 47 -13.66 5.99 -20.88
N LEU A 48 -13.22 7.13 -20.35
CA LEU A 48 -13.62 8.46 -20.80
C LEU A 48 -13.06 8.76 -22.20
N TYR A 49 -11.78 8.47 -22.43
CA TYR A 49 -11.14 8.66 -23.73
C TYR A 49 -11.84 7.87 -24.85
N THR A 50 -12.28 6.64 -24.55
CA THR A 50 -12.98 5.79 -25.50
C THR A 50 -14.50 6.05 -25.57
N GLY A 51 -15.03 6.92 -24.71
CA GLY A 51 -16.45 7.28 -24.68
C GLY A 51 -17.39 6.12 -24.31
N LYS A 52 -16.90 5.10 -23.59
CA LYS A 52 -17.66 3.87 -23.30
C LYS A 52 -18.21 3.84 -21.88
N VAL A 53 -19.53 3.84 -21.76
CA VAL A 53 -20.25 3.71 -20.48
C VAL A 53 -19.88 2.41 -19.75
N ALA A 54 -19.73 1.30 -20.47
CA ALA A 54 -19.29 0.04 -19.88
C ALA A 54 -17.92 0.17 -19.17
N GLY A 55 -16.99 0.94 -19.74
CA GLY A 55 -15.69 1.19 -19.11
C GLY A 55 -15.81 1.99 -17.81
N ILE A 56 -16.76 2.93 -17.74
CA ILE A 56 -17.03 3.70 -16.52
C ILE A 56 -17.58 2.79 -15.43
N LEU A 57 -18.54 1.92 -15.77
CA LEU A 57 -19.14 0.97 -14.82
C LEU A 57 -18.09 -0.01 -14.28
N VAL A 58 -17.22 -0.54 -15.15
CA VAL A 58 -16.13 -1.42 -14.74
C VAL A 58 -15.12 -0.67 -13.87
N SER A 59 -14.78 0.58 -14.21
CA SER A 59 -13.88 1.39 -13.39
C SER A 59 -14.46 1.66 -11.99
N ALA A 60 -15.76 1.93 -11.89
CA ALA A 60 -16.46 2.09 -10.62
C ALA A 60 -16.49 0.80 -9.81
N LEU A 61 -16.71 -0.36 -10.45
CA LEU A 61 -16.63 -1.66 -9.79
C LEU A 61 -15.24 -1.92 -9.21
N VAL A 62 -14.18 -1.68 -10.00
CA VAL A 62 -12.79 -1.81 -9.55
C VAL A 62 -12.50 -0.89 -8.37
N PHE A 63 -12.95 0.36 -8.44
CA PHE A 63 -12.82 1.30 -7.31
C PHE A 63 -13.46 0.76 -6.02
N VAL A 64 -14.68 0.22 -6.10
CA VAL A 64 -15.37 -0.35 -4.94
C VAL A 64 -14.59 -1.53 -4.37
N LEU A 65 -14.08 -2.43 -5.21
CA LEU A 65 -13.27 -3.55 -4.75
C LEU A 65 -11.98 -3.10 -4.06
N TYR A 66 -11.31 -2.09 -4.62
CA TYR A 66 -10.12 -1.50 -4.01
C TYR A 66 -10.41 -0.81 -2.69
N TRP A 67 -11.51 -0.06 -2.61
CA TRP A 67 -11.95 0.57 -1.38
C TRP A 67 -12.14 -0.46 -0.27
N PHE A 68 -12.81 -1.57 -0.58
CA PHE A 68 -12.96 -2.69 0.33
C PHE A 68 -11.61 -3.29 0.72
N ALA A 69 -10.74 -3.60 -0.24
CA ALA A 69 -9.42 -4.18 0.03
C ALA A 69 -8.59 -3.31 1.01
N LEU A 70 -8.60 -1.99 0.82
CA LEU A 70 -7.87 -1.06 1.69
C LEU A 70 -8.33 -1.07 3.14
N GLN A 71 -9.63 -1.34 3.40
CA GLN A 71 -10.12 -1.48 4.78
C GLN A 71 -9.47 -2.64 5.54
N TRP A 72 -8.96 -3.66 4.83
CA TRP A 72 -8.25 -4.79 5.45
C TRP A 72 -6.73 -4.68 5.34
N GLU A 73 -6.22 -4.18 4.21
CA GLU A 73 -4.78 -4.06 3.96
C GLU A 73 -4.10 -3.00 4.84
N ASP A 74 -4.70 -1.82 5.00
CA ASP A 74 -4.15 -0.75 5.81
C ASP A 74 -3.92 -1.17 7.28
N PRO A 75 -4.91 -1.75 8.00
CA PRO A 75 -4.67 -2.18 9.38
C PRO A 75 -3.71 -3.36 9.48
N PHE A 76 -3.72 -4.27 8.50
CA PHE A 76 -2.81 -5.41 8.47
C PHE A 76 -1.35 -4.95 8.33
N THR A 77 -1.10 -4.03 7.40
CA THR A 77 0.22 -3.46 7.16
C THR A 77 0.69 -2.68 8.39
N ALA A 78 -0.16 -1.84 8.97
CA ALA A 78 0.15 -1.12 10.20
C ALA A 78 0.57 -2.07 11.35
N GLU A 79 -0.13 -3.20 11.52
CA GLU A 79 0.18 -4.18 12.56
C GLU A 79 1.51 -4.91 12.31
N ILE A 80 1.86 -5.22 11.05
CA ILE A 80 3.18 -5.80 10.69
C ILE A 80 4.31 -4.87 11.15
N TYR A 81 4.22 -3.58 10.84
CA TYR A 81 5.24 -2.60 11.23
C TYR A 81 5.25 -2.36 12.75
N ALA A 82 4.08 -2.29 13.40
CA ALA A 82 4.00 -2.16 14.86
C ALA A 82 4.63 -3.36 15.58
N LYS A 83 4.44 -4.58 15.07
CA LYS A 83 5.06 -5.80 15.60
C LYS A 83 6.58 -5.74 15.50
N ARG A 84 7.13 -5.35 14.34
CA ARG A 84 8.56 -5.16 14.15
C ARG A 84 9.16 -4.17 15.15
N ASP A 85 8.47 -3.06 15.40
CA ASP A 85 8.95 -2.03 16.34
C ASP A 85 8.93 -2.53 17.78
N ARG A 86 7.90 -3.30 18.19
CA ARG A 86 7.86 -3.97 19.49
C ARG A 86 9.00 -4.97 19.66
N ASP A 87 9.32 -5.75 18.63
CA ASP A 87 10.39 -6.74 18.68
C ASP A 87 11.77 -6.08 18.73
N ARG A 88 11.99 -4.97 18.00
CA ARG A 88 13.20 -4.14 18.10
C ARG A 88 13.37 -3.53 19.49
N ALA A 89 12.30 -3.02 20.09
CA ALA A 89 12.35 -2.45 21.44
C ALA A 89 12.72 -3.50 22.52
N LYS A 90 12.16 -4.72 22.42
CA LYS A 90 12.52 -5.83 23.32
C LYS A 90 13.99 -6.23 23.20
N ALA A 91 14.51 -6.31 21.98
CA ALA A 91 15.93 -6.62 21.75
C ALA A 91 16.87 -5.58 22.37
N GLN A 92 16.50 -4.29 22.31
CA GLN A 92 17.28 -3.21 22.93
C GLN A 92 17.23 -3.23 24.47
N GLN A 93 16.10 -3.61 25.06
CA GLN A 93 15.99 -3.75 26.53
C GLN A 93 16.86 -4.89 27.05
N GLY A 94 16.86 -6.05 26.38
CA GLY A 94 17.72 -7.19 26.76
C GLY A 94 19.22 -6.90 26.66
N HIS A 95 19.63 -6.03 25.73
CA HIS A 95 21.03 -5.60 25.57
C HIS A 95 21.48 -4.59 26.63
N LYS A 96 20.55 -3.81 27.22
CA LYS A 96 20.85 -2.89 28.34
C LYS A 96 20.90 -3.58 29.70
N SER A 97 20.39 -4.80 29.81
CA SER A 97 20.36 -5.59 31.05
C SER A 97 21.56 -6.55 31.22
N LEU A 98 22.50 -6.56 30.26
CA LEU A 98 23.79 -7.26 30.32
C LEU A 98 24.91 -6.24 30.54
#